data_AF-C2KY11-F1
#
_entry.id   AF-C2KY11-F1
#
_cell.length_a   1.000
_cell.length_b   1.000
_cell.length_c   1.000
_cell.angle_alpha   90.00
_cell.angle_beta   90.00
_cell.angle_gamma   90.00
#
_symmetry.space_group_name_H-M   'P 1'
#
loop_
_entity.id
_entity.type
_entity.pdbx_description
1 polymer ?
#
loop_
_entity_poly.entity_id
_entity_poly.type
_entity_poly.pdbx_seq_one_letter_code
_entity_poly.pdbx_strand_id
1 'polypeptide(L)' 'MAKDFNLIKEKWEEILLHTREINEMPDVAYNIWIAPLKLYDSIGEQLIILVEMKQFISMIRNAMPKP' A
#
# COMPACT_ATOMS: atom_id res chain seq x y z
N MET A 1 20.01 8.21 -1.57
CA MET A 1 19.40 7.70 -2.82
C MET A 1 19.34 6.18 -2.80
N ALA A 2 20.31 5.42 -3.33
CA ALA A 2 20.22 3.94 -3.35
C ALA A 2 20.21 3.30 -1.94
N LYS A 3 20.92 3.89 -0.98
CA LYS A 3 20.98 3.40 0.40
C LYS A 3 19.63 3.49 1.12
N ASP A 4 18.89 4.57 0.91
CA ASP A 4 17.61 4.82 1.60
C ASP A 4 16.52 3.91 1.03
N PHE A 5 16.49 3.73 -0.29
CA PHE A 5 15.58 2.77 -0.93
C PHE A 5 15.82 1.34 -0.46
N ASN A 6 17.09 0.91 -0.35
CA ASN A 6 17.42 -0.43 0.14
C ASN A 6 16.97 -0.64 1.59
N LEU A 7 17.16 0.35 2.47
CA LEU A 7 16.67 0.30 3.84
C LEU A 7 15.13 0.19 3.88
N ILE A 8 14.43 1.02 3.09
CA ILE A 8 12.96 0.97 2.99
C ILE A 8 12.50 -0.39 2.49
N LYS A 9 13.20 -0.96 1.51
CA LYS A 9 12.91 -2.30 0.97
C LYS A 9 13.08 -3.40 2.02
N GLU A 10 14.17 -3.37 2.78
CA GLU A 10 14.41 -4.31 3.89
C GLU A 10 13.36 -4.17 5.00
N LYS A 11 12.85 -2.95 5.20
CA LYS A 11 11.89 -2.60 6.26
C LYS A 11 10.45 -2.51 5.79
N TRP A 12 10.15 -2.95 4.56
CA TRP A 12 8.84 -2.70 3.96
C TRP A 12 7.68 -3.31 4.76
N GLU A 13 7.82 -4.57 5.19
CA GLU A 13 6.79 -5.24 6.00
C GLU A 13 6.58 -4.54 7.35
N GLU A 14 7.66 -4.09 7.99
CA GLU A 14 7.60 -3.34 9.24
C GLU A 14 6.87 -2.00 9.05
N ILE A 15 7.12 -1.30 7.94
CA ILE A 15 6.43 -0.04 7.58
C ILE A 15 4.93 -0.28 7.38
N LEU A 16 4.53 -1.36 6.69
CA LEU A 16 3.12 -1.69 6.51
C LEU A 16 2.44 -1.96 7.85
N LEU A 17 3.09 -2.73 8.74
CA LEU A 17 2.56 -3.03 10.07
C LEU A 17 2.42 -1.76 10.94
N HIS A 18 3.45 -0.90 10.99
CA HIS A 18 3.36 0.35 11.73
C HIS A 18 2.27 1.29 11.16
N THR A 19 2.05 1.26 9.84
CA THR A 19 0.96 2.03 9.21
C THR A 19 -0.41 1.59 9.74
N ARG A 20 -0.60 0.29 10.01
CA ARG A 20 -1.83 -0.22 10.65
C ARG A 20 -2.00 0.33 12.07
N GLU A 21 -0.94 0.26 12.87
CA GLU A 21 -0.95 0.64 14.29
C GLU A 21 -1.23 2.14 14.47
N ILE A 22 -0.56 2.99 13.70
CA ILE A 22 -0.71 4.45 13.77
C ILE A 22 -2.13 4.90 13.43
N ASN A 23 -2.80 4.18 12.52
CA ASN A 23 -4.15 4.53 12.07
C ASN A 23 -5.25 3.74 12.79
N GLU A 24 -4.91 2.95 13.82
CA GLU A 24 -5.82 2.01 14.50
C GLU A 24 -6.70 1.22 13.51
N MET A 25 -6.08 0.79 12.40
CA MET A 25 -6.81 0.32 11.23
C MET A 25 -7.40 -1.08 11.48
N PRO A 26 -8.70 -1.30 11.21
CA PRO A 26 -9.31 -2.62 11.32
C PRO A 26 -8.64 -3.66 10.43
N ASP A 27 -8.55 -4.91 10.90
CA ASP A 27 -7.86 -6.02 10.21
C ASP A 27 -8.36 -6.21 8.77
N VAL A 28 -9.68 -6.12 8.56
CA VAL A 28 -10.28 -6.26 7.23
C VAL A 28 -9.80 -5.15 6.29
N ALA A 29 -9.74 -3.90 6.77
CA ALA A 29 -9.27 -2.77 5.97
C ALA A 29 -7.77 -2.91 5.67
N TYR A 30 -6.96 -3.28 6.66
CA TYR A 30 -5.52 -3.50 6.48
C TYR A 30 -5.23 -4.60 5.45
N ASN A 31 -5.87 -5.75 5.60
CA ASN A 31 -5.66 -6.92 4.75
C ASN A 31 -6.06 -6.66 3.29
N ILE A 32 -7.03 -5.78 3.05
CA ILE A 32 -7.42 -5.38 1.71
C ILE A 32 -6.46 -4.31 1.18
N TRP A 33 -6.27 -3.20 1.90
CA TRP A 33 -5.69 -1.98 1.32
C TRP A 33 -4.17 -1.83 1.49
N ILE A 34 -3.62 -2.35 2.58
CA ILE A 34 -2.23 -2.05 2.99
C ILE A 34 -1.34 -3.27 2.87
N ALA A 35 -1.76 -4.42 3.41
CA ALA A 35 -0.96 -5.65 3.39
C ALA A 35 -0.53 -6.08 1.96
N PRO A 36 -1.37 -5.94 0.91
CA PRO A 36 -1.00 -6.37 -0.44
C PRO A 36 -0.07 -5.40 -1.19
N LEU A 37 0.24 -4.23 -0.62
CA LEU A 37 1.09 -3.23 -1.26
C LEU A 37 2.52 -3.75 -1.43
N LYS A 38 3.06 -3.64 -2.64
CA LYS A 38 4.42 -4.09 -2.95
C LYS A 38 5.29 -2.91 -3.33
N LEU A 39 6.43 -2.75 -2.66
CA LEU A 39 7.43 -1.78 -3.07
C LEU A 39 8.07 -2.21 -4.40
N TYR A 40 8.08 -1.32 -5.40
CA TYR A 40 8.67 -1.59 -6.71
C TYR A 40 9.99 -0.90 -6.91
N ASP A 41 10.00 0.43 -6.83
CA ASP A 41 11.18 1.26 -7.08
C ASP A 41 11.04 2.64 -6.42
N SER A 42 12.01 3.52 -6.64
CA SER A 42 11.96 4.92 -6.26
C SER A 42 12.41 5.83 -7.40
N ILE A 43 11.81 7.02 -7.50
CA ILE A 43 12.24 8.08 -8.41
C ILE A 43 12.50 9.32 -7.57
N GLY A 44 13.79 9.68 -7.43
CA GLY A 44 14.20 10.76 -6.52
C GLY A 44 13.81 10.44 -5.08
N GLU A 45 12.94 11.26 -4.50
CA GLU A 45 12.42 11.09 -3.14
C GLU A 45 11.04 10.40 -3.09
N GLN A 46 10.54 9.91 -4.22
CA GLN A 46 9.22 9.26 -4.32
C GLN A 46 9.36 7.75 -4.40
N LEU A 47 8.52 7.03 -3.66
CA LEU A 47 8.40 5.56 -3.77
C LEU A 47 7.33 5.19 -4.80
N ILE A 48 7.60 4.17 -5.60
CA ILE A 48 6.64 3.51 -6.47
C ILE A 48 6.15 2.25 -5.77
N ILE A 49 4.85 2.22 -5.48
CA ILE A 49 4.17 1.10 -4.82
C ILE A 49 3.17 0.50 -5.81
N LEU A 50 3.19 -0.83 -5.94
CA LEU A 50 2.23 -1.58 -6.72
C LEU A 50 1.02 -1.97 -5.87
N VAL A 51 -0.14 -1.86 -6.50
CA VAL A 51 -1.44 -2.19 -5.92
C VAL A 51 -2.11 -3.30 -6.72
N GLU A 52 -2.94 -4.09 -6.05
CA GLU A 52 -3.77 -5.09 -6.74
C GLU A 52 -4.93 -4.39 -7.48
N MET A 53 -4.83 -4.29 -8.81
CA MET A 53 -5.78 -3.57 -9.66
C MET A 53 -7.25 -3.99 -9.44
N LYS A 54 -7.48 -5.27 -9.10
CA LYS A 54 -8.82 -5.81 -8.82
C LYS A 54 -9.53 -5.06 -7.69
N GLN A 55 -8.80 -4.62 -6.66
CA GLN A 55 -9.36 -3.92 -5.51
C GLN A 55 -9.86 -2.53 -5.89
N PHE A 56 -9.05 -1.77 -6.63
CA PHE A 56 -9.41 -0.44 -7.10
C PHE A 56 -10.56 -0.48 -8.12
N ILE A 57 -10.58 -1.46 -9.01
CA ILE A 57 -11.72 -1.69 -9.91
C ILE A 57 -13.00 -1.93 -9.09
N SER A 58 -12.93 -2.72 -8.02
CA SER A 58 -14.08 -2.96 -7.13
C SER A 58 -14.58 -1.66 -6.47
N MET A 59 -13.68 -0.80 -5.98
CA MET A 59 -14.07 0.50 -5.42
C MET A 59 -14.81 1.36 -6.43
N ILE A 60 -14.25 1.51 -7.63
CA ILE A 60 -14.85 2.35 -8.68
C ILE A 60 -16.24 1.82 -9.02
N ARG A 61 -16.39 0.50 -9.16
CA ARG A 61 -17.68 -0.14 -9.44
C ARG A 61 -18.72 0.05 -8.32
N ASN A 62 -18.29 0.01 -7.05
CA ASN A 62 -19.20 0.16 -5.91
C ASN A 62 -19.52 1.63 -5.59
N ALA A 63 -18.63 2.56 -5.95
CA ALA A 63 -18.84 3.99 -5.80
C ALA A 63 -19.69 4.59 -6.92
N MET A 64 -19.75 3.95 -8.09
CA MET A 64 -20.66 4.35 -9.16
C MET A 64 -22.10 3.99 -8.78
N PRO A 65 -23.06 4.94 -8.92
CA PRO A 65 -24.47 4.63 -8.73
C PRO A 65 -24.88 3.52 -9.71
N LYS A 66 -25.58 2.51 -9.20
CA LYS A 66 -26.16 1.47 -10.05
C LYS A 66 -27.18 2.13 -11.00
N PRO A 67 -27.23 1.72 -12.28
CA PRO A 67 -28.20 2.25 -13.24
C PRO A 67 -29.64 2.00 -12.78
#